data_AF-A0A7V5C857-F1
#
_entry.id   AF-A0A7V5C857-F1
#
_cell.length_a   1.000
_cell.length_b   1.000
_cell.length_c   1.000
_cell.angle_alpha   90.00
_cell.angle_beta   90.00
_cell.angle_gamma   90.00
#
_symmetry.space_group_name_H-M   'P 1'
#
loop_
_entity.id
_entity.type
_entity.pdbx_description
1 polymer ?
#
loop_
_entity_poly.entity_id
_entity_poly.type
_entity_poly.pdbx_seq_one_letter_code
_entity_poly.pdbx_strand_id
1 'polypeptide(L)'
;MKVDSKVILEVFENEPNRADRSESVLHRHSITHIEELEEAIAGCEFEIKQKLREALLLAGKAYLENRRQRGNKLTPLPDFYIGAHALVTGMELMTRDTSRFRSYFPSERQITPEQT
;
A
#
# COMPACT_ATOMS: atom_id res chain seq x y z
N MET A 1 2.03 -11.28 2.78
CA MET A 1 1.26 -10.40 1.87
C MET A 1 1.74 -8.97 2.06
N LYS A 2 1.81 -8.18 0.98
CA LYS A 2 2.11 -6.75 0.98
C LYS A 2 0.80 -5.99 0.82
N VAL A 3 0.58 -4.96 1.62
CA VAL A 3 -0.66 -4.17 1.56
C VAL A 3 -0.36 -2.77 1.04
N ASP A 4 -1.09 -2.36 0.01
CA ASP A 4 -1.08 -0.99 -0.51
C ASP A 4 -1.65 -0.02 0.55
N SER A 5 -1.08 1.17 0.68
CA SER A 5 -1.51 2.18 1.68
C SER A 5 -3.00 2.50 1.58
N LYS A 6 -3.55 2.45 0.36
CA LYS A 6 -4.99 2.64 0.11
C LYS A 6 -5.88 1.55 0.68
N VAL A 7 -5.37 0.33 0.83
CA VAL A 7 -6.13 -0.79 1.43
C VAL A 7 -5.99 -0.75 2.95
N ILE A 8 -4.81 -0.36 3.46
CA ILE A 8 -4.58 -0.18 4.90
C ILE A 8 -5.58 0.82 5.53
N LEU A 9 -5.81 1.96 4.87
CA LEU A 9 -6.75 2.97 5.38
C LEU A 9 -8.18 2.44 5.52
N GLU A 10 -8.64 1.61 4.58
CA GLU A 10 -9.98 1.04 4.63
C GLU A 10 -10.13 -0.04 5.70
N VAL A 11 -9.08 -0.83 5.96
CA VAL A 11 -9.07 -1.78 7.09
C VAL A 11 -9.30 -1.02 8.39
N PHE A 12 -8.55 0.06 8.63
CA PHE A 12 -8.72 0.87 9.82
C PHE A 12 -10.07 1.61 9.91
N GLU A 13 -10.70 1.91 8.77
CA GLU A 13 -12.02 2.54 8.74
C GLU A 13 -13.15 1.56 9.11
N ASN A 14 -12.98 0.25 8.87
CA ASN A 14 -14.02 -0.77 8.95
C ASN A 14 -13.87 -1.80 10.10
N GLU A 15 -12.94 -1.64 11.03
CA GLU A 15 -12.77 -2.56 12.16
C GLU A 15 -13.98 -2.53 13.15
N PRO A 16 -14.62 -3.67 13.45
CA PRO A 16 -15.82 -3.74 14.28
C PRO A 16 -15.57 -3.60 15.78
N ASN A 17 -14.31 -3.69 16.25
CA ASN A 17 -13.96 -3.61 17.67
C ASN A 17 -13.64 -2.17 18.14
N ARG A 18 -14.45 -1.21 17.69
CA ARG A 18 -14.31 0.24 17.96
C ARG A 18 -14.84 0.68 19.33
N ALA A 19 -15.63 -0.16 20.00
CA ALA A 19 -16.47 0.26 21.12
C ALA A 19 -15.72 0.54 22.43
N ASP A 20 -14.43 0.18 22.55
CA ASP A 20 -13.65 0.36 23.79
C ASP A 20 -12.60 1.49 23.71
N ARG A 21 -12.53 2.21 22.58
CA ARG A 21 -11.65 3.38 22.40
C ARG A 21 -12.50 4.61 22.11
N SER A 22 -13.05 5.17 23.18
CA SER A 22 -14.08 6.21 23.20
C SER A 22 -13.71 7.47 22.40
N GLU A 23 -14.51 7.73 21.35
CA GLU A 23 -14.97 9.02 20.82
C GLU A 23 -14.02 10.14 20.35
N SER A 24 -12.69 10.06 20.46
CA SER A 24 -11.84 11.22 20.10
C SER A 24 -11.10 11.19 18.76
N VAL A 25 -11.19 10.14 17.93
CA VAL A 25 -10.30 10.01 16.74
C VAL A 25 -11.05 10.03 15.39
N LEU A 26 -12.35 10.34 15.34
CA LEU A 26 -13.14 10.12 14.12
C LEU A 26 -13.90 11.33 13.63
N HIS A 27 -13.16 12.22 12.98
CA HIS A 27 -13.70 13.00 11.88
C HIS A 27 -12.75 12.92 10.66
N ARG A 28 -13.03 11.94 9.78
CA ARG A 28 -12.63 11.84 8.35
C ARG A 28 -11.14 12.16 8.02
N HIS A 29 -10.33 11.12 7.82
CA HIS A 29 -8.86 11.12 7.60
C HIS A 29 -8.01 11.51 8.81
N SER A 30 -8.26 10.93 9.98
CA SER A 30 -7.69 11.39 11.26
C SER A 30 -6.45 10.62 11.73
N ILE A 31 -5.55 10.23 10.82
CA ILE A 31 -4.16 9.91 11.19
C ILE A 31 -3.32 11.09 10.72
N THR A 32 -3.01 11.99 11.64
CA THR A 32 -2.19 13.17 11.37
C THR A 32 -0.83 13.10 12.02
N HIS A 33 -0.68 12.22 13.00
CA HIS A 33 0.54 12.00 13.76
C HIS A 33 1.10 10.59 13.54
N ILE A 34 2.43 10.45 13.68
CA ILE A 34 3.08 9.15 13.46
C ILE A 34 2.71 8.16 14.56
N GLU A 35 2.48 8.67 15.77
CA GLU A 35 2.10 7.92 16.96
C GLU A 35 0.74 7.25 16.80
N GLU A 36 -0.23 7.96 16.19
CA GLU A 36 -1.56 7.42 15.88
C GLU A 36 -1.49 6.27 14.87
N LEU A 37 -0.59 6.38 13.88
CA LEU A 37 -0.34 5.32 12.91
C LEU A 37 0.32 4.10 13.58
N GLU A 38 1.31 4.32 14.45
CA GLU A 38 2.00 3.25 15.15
C GLU A 38 1.05 2.49 16.09
N GLU A 39 0.16 3.19 16.81
CA GLU A 39 -0.86 2.56 17.66
C GLU A 39 -1.86 1.74 16.83
N ALA A 40 -2.31 2.28 15.69
CA ALA A 40 -3.20 1.57 14.78
C ALA A 40 -2.56 0.28 14.26
N ILE A 41 -1.29 0.35 13.82
CA ILE A 41 -0.55 -0.83 13.36
C ILE A 41 -0.32 -1.83 14.48
N ALA A 42 -0.03 -1.38 15.71
CA ALA A 42 0.20 -2.25 16.86
C ALA A 42 -1.05 -3.09 17.25
N GLY A 43 -2.24 -2.60 16.90
CA GLY A 43 -3.51 -3.34 17.06
C GLY A 43 -3.75 -4.42 16.00
N CYS A 44 -2.92 -4.51 14.97
CA CYS A 44 -3.08 -5.43 13.85
C CYS A 44 -1.94 -6.45 13.76
N GLU A 45 -2.18 -7.57 13.08
CA GLU A 45 -1.15 -8.58 12.77
C GLU A 45 -0.26 -8.16 11.57
N PHE A 46 0.07 -6.88 11.46
CA PHE A 46 0.92 -6.37 10.38
C PHE A 46 2.40 -6.41 10.74
N GLU A 47 3.23 -6.79 9.78
CA GLU A 47 4.68 -6.76 9.91
C GLU A 47 5.28 -5.64 9.05
N ILE A 48 6.01 -4.71 9.67
CA ILE A 48 6.75 -3.67 8.96
C ILE A 48 8.03 -4.27 8.36
N LYS A 49 8.09 -4.34 7.03
CA LYS A 49 9.27 -4.87 6.31
C LYS A 49 10.28 -3.78 6.00
N GLN A 50 11.56 -4.16 6.09
CA GLN A 50 12.69 -3.28 5.77
C GLN A 50 12.71 -2.81 4.31
N LYS A 51 13.45 -1.73 4.08
CA LYS A 51 13.70 -1.19 2.74
C LYS A 51 14.65 -2.10 1.94
N LEU A 52 14.29 -2.49 0.72
CA LEU A 52 15.13 -3.32 -0.16
C LEU A 52 15.74 -2.49 -1.29
N ARG A 53 17.05 -2.63 -1.50
CA ARG A 53 17.79 -1.88 -2.54
C ARG A 53 17.40 -2.32 -3.94
N GLU A 54 17.19 -3.62 -4.13
CA GLU A 54 16.75 -4.25 -5.36
C GLU A 54 15.37 -3.72 -5.77
N ALA A 55 14.46 -3.61 -4.80
CA ALA A 55 13.13 -3.04 -5.01
C ALA A 55 13.19 -1.56 -5.40
N LEU A 56 14.09 -0.76 -4.81
CA LEU A 56 14.27 0.64 -5.19
C LEU A 56 14.78 0.78 -6.63
N LEU A 57 15.76 -0.03 -7.02
CA LEU A 57 16.31 -0.01 -8.37
C LEU A 57 15.24 -0.40 -9.40
N LEU A 58 14.47 -1.45 -9.10
CA LEU A 58 13.39 -1.91 -9.96
C LEU A 58 12.27 -0.86 -10.07
N ALA A 59 11.87 -0.25 -8.96
CA ALA A 59 10.88 0.83 -8.95
C ALA A 59 11.32 2.03 -9.78
N GLY A 60 12.59 2.43 -9.68
CA GLY A 60 13.16 3.53 -10.48
C GLY A 60 13.11 3.27 -11.98
N LYS A 61 13.38 2.03 -12.40
CA LYS A 61 13.29 1.62 -13.82
C LYS A 61 11.84 1.70 -14.32
N ALA A 62 10.90 1.10 -13.58
CA ALA A 62 9.48 1.11 -13.93
C ALA A 62 8.90 2.53 -13.97
N TYR A 63 9.28 3.39 -13.01
CA TYR A 63 8.88 4.80 -12.97
C TYR A 63 9.38 5.58 -14.20
N LEU A 64 10.65 5.39 -14.58
CA LEU A 64 11.23 6.07 -15.74
C LEU A 64 10.56 5.63 -17.05
N GLU A 65 10.28 4.34 -17.20
CA GLU A 65 9.55 3.80 -18.34
C GLU A 65 8.12 4.36 -18.41
N ASN A 66 7.40 4.36 -17.29
CA ASN A 66 6.05 4.93 -17.21
C ASN A 66 6.03 6.42 -17.60
N ARG A 67 6.98 7.20 -17.08
CA ARG A 67 7.12 8.63 -17.39
C ARG A 67 7.35 8.86 -18.89
N ARG A 68 8.15 8.02 -19.54
CA ARG A 68 8.41 8.10 -20.99
C ARG A 68 7.16 7.79 -21.82
N GLN A 69 6.35 6.81 -21.38
CA GLN A 69 5.16 6.36 -22.11
C GLN A 69 3.93 7.24 -21.86
N ARG A 70 3.75 7.79 -20.65
CA ARG A 70 2.50 8.45 -20.21
C ARG A 70 2.59 9.96 -20.01
N GLY A 71 3.77 10.57 -20.21
CA GLY A 71 3.97 12.01 -20.09
C GLY A 71 3.53 12.55 -18.71
N ASN A 72 2.58 13.49 -18.70
CA ASN A 72 2.14 14.21 -17.49
C ASN A 72 1.21 13.41 -16.56
N LYS A 73 0.69 12.24 -16.96
CA LYS A 73 -0.09 11.37 -16.05
C LYS A 73 0.86 10.51 -15.23
N LEU A 74 1.46 11.11 -14.21
CA LEU A 74 2.44 10.46 -13.34
C LEU A 74 1.75 9.66 -12.23
N THR A 75 2.09 8.38 -12.13
CA THR A 75 1.90 7.64 -10.88
C THR A 75 3.09 7.97 -9.96
N PRO A 76 2.88 8.21 -8.66
CA PRO A 76 3.97 8.51 -7.73
C PRO A 76 4.99 7.36 -7.64
N LEU A 77 6.28 7.69 -7.48
CA LEU A 77 7.35 6.70 -7.27
C LEU A 77 7.06 5.70 -6.12
N PRO A 78 6.43 6.10 -4.98
CA PRO A 78 6.06 5.17 -3.93
C PRO A 78 5.22 3.97 -4.39
N ASP A 79 4.27 4.16 -5.31
CA ASP A 79 3.43 3.07 -5.82
C ASP A 79 4.28 2.03 -6.57
N PHE A 80 5.25 2.47 -7.38
CA PHE A 80 6.18 1.56 -8.05
C PHE A 80 7.04 0.79 -7.04
N TYR A 81 7.41 1.41 -5.93
CA TYR A 81 8.19 0.75 -4.89
C TYR A 81 7.39 -0.33 -4.16
N ILE A 82 6.10 -0.11 -3.91
CA ILE A 82 5.22 -1.12 -3.30
C ILE A 82 5.20 -2.40 -4.17
N GLY A 83 4.94 -2.25 -5.46
CA GLY A 83 4.86 -3.39 -6.39
C GLY A 83 6.23 -4.06 -6.62
N ALA A 84 7.29 -3.26 -6.77
CA ALA A 84 8.64 -3.79 -6.88
C ALA A 84 9.06 -4.58 -5.63
N HIS A 85 8.69 -4.12 -4.43
CA HIS A 85 9.02 -4.80 -3.18
C HIS A 85 8.27 -6.12 -3.06
N ALA A 86 6.97 -6.14 -3.36
CA ALA A 86 6.19 -7.36 -3.38
C ALA A 86 6.76 -8.39 -4.37
N LEU A 87 7.09 -7.96 -5.59
CA LEU A 87 7.72 -8.82 -6.60
C LEU A 87 9.07 -9.39 -6.14
N VAL A 88 9.97 -8.54 -5.63
CA VAL A 88 11.31 -8.96 -5.17
C VAL A 88 11.23 -9.91 -3.96
N THR A 89 10.26 -9.70 -3.07
CA THR A 89 10.06 -10.56 -1.89
C THR A 89 9.19 -11.78 -2.15
N GLY A 90 8.66 -11.95 -3.37
CA GLY A 90 7.73 -13.02 -3.72
C GLY A 90 6.39 -12.95 -2.99
N MET A 91 6.06 -11.81 -2.39
CA MET A 91 4.82 -11.59 -1.67
C MET A 91 3.69 -11.21 -2.63
N GLU A 92 2.47 -11.62 -2.29
CA GLU A 92 1.28 -11.16 -2.99
C GLU A 92 0.94 -9.73 -2.57
N LEU A 93 0.56 -8.89 -3.54
CA LEU A 93 0.14 -7.51 -3.32
C LEU A 93 -1.37 -7.43 -3.18
N MET A 94 -1.84 -6.98 -2.01
CA MET A 94 -3.22 -6.62 -1.79
C MET A 94 -3.45 -5.17 -2.23
N THR A 95 -4.23 -4.99 -3.29
CA THR A 95 -4.55 -3.67 -3.85
C THR A 95 -5.90 -3.68 -4.56
N ARG A 96 -6.56 -2.52 -4.58
CA ARG A 96 -7.75 -2.26 -5.41
C ARG A 96 -7.38 -1.85 -6.84
N ASP A 97 -6.16 -1.36 -7.05
CA ASP A 97 -5.67 -0.82 -8.31
C ASP A 97 -4.95 -1.89 -9.16
N THR A 98 -5.53 -3.10 -9.30
CA THR A 98 -4.86 -4.25 -9.95
C THR A 98 -4.37 -3.98 -11.37
N SER A 99 -5.21 -3.35 -12.20
CA SER A 99 -4.86 -2.99 -13.57
C SER A 99 -3.62 -2.09 -13.64
N ARG A 100 -3.41 -1.23 -12.64
CA ARG A 100 -2.28 -0.31 -12.58
C ARG A 100 -1.00 -1.06 -12.27
N PHE A 101 -1.02 -1.86 -11.20
CA PHE A 101 0.14 -2.66 -10.82
C PHE A 101 0.52 -3.70 -11.88
N ARG A 102 -0.46 -4.37 -12.50
CA ARG A 102 -0.19 -5.31 -13.61
C ARG A 102 0.47 -4.64 -14.82
N SER A 103 0.23 -3.35 -15.04
CA SER A 103 0.89 -2.62 -16.12
C SER A 103 2.37 -2.35 -15.86
N TYR A 104 2.80 -2.35 -14.59
CA TYR A 104 4.20 -2.11 -14.19
C TYR A 104 4.93 -3.41 -13.89
N PHE A 105 4.24 -4.37 -13.28
CA PHE A 105 4.78 -5.63 -12.82
C PHE A 105 3.83 -6.79 -13.23
N PRO A 106 3.84 -7.22 -14.51
CA PRO A 106 2.89 -8.19 -15.03
C PRO A 106 2.93 -9.56 -14.33
N SER A 107 4.09 -9.93 -13.77
CA SER A 107 4.30 -11.20 -13.07
C SER A 107 3.96 -11.15 -11.57
N GLU A 108 3.49 -10.02 -11.07
CA GLU A 108 3.15 -9.84 -9.66
C GLU A 108 1.82 -10.54 -9.31
N ARG A 109 1.82 -11.33 -8.23
CA ARG A 109 0.61 -11.95 -7.67
C ARG A 109 -0.18 -10.92 -6.89
N GLN A 110 -1.49 -10.84 -7.10
CA GLN A 110 -2.35 -9.81 -6.52
C GLN A 110 -3.59 -10.41 -5.87
N ILE A 111 -3.96 -9.83 -4.73
CA ILE A 111 -5.22 -10.09 -4.02
C ILE A 111 -6.05 -8.82 -4.10
N THR A 112 -7.32 -8.93 -4.47
CA THR A 112 -8.25 -7.80 -4.48
C THR A 112 -9.38 -8.10 -3.50
N PRO A 113 -9.54 -7.30 -2.44
CA PRO A 113 -10.69 -7.45 -1.56
C PRO A 113 -11.98 -7.18 -2.35
N GLU A 114 -12.96 -8.06 -2.20
CA GLU A 114 -14.32 -7.83 -2.70
C GLU A 114 -14.96 -6.71 -1.86
N GLN A 115 -15.66 -5.77 -2.52
CA GLN A 115 -16.43 -4.77 -1.79
C GLN A 115 -17.58 -5.50 -1.08
N THR A 116 -17.53 -5.55 0.25
CA THR A 116 -18.65 -6.04 1.08
C THR A 116 -19.58 -4.88 1.40
#